data_AF-A0A359DE89-F1
#
_entry.id   AF-A0A359DE89-F1
#
_cell.length_a   1.000
_cell.length_b   1.000
_cell.length_c   1.000
_cell.angle_alpha   90.00
_cell.angle_beta   90.00
_cell.angle_gamma   90.00
#
_symmetry.space_group_name_H-M   'P 1'
#
loop_
_entity.id
_entity.type
_entity.pdbx_description
1 polymer ?
#
loop_
_entity_poly.entity_id
_entity_poly.type
_entity_poly.pdbx_seq_one_letter_code
_entity_poly.pdbx_strand_id
1 'polypeptide(L)' 'IDMQEIFHKEWLIAGMTCEIPSKGNYLTLQIGANPIIVIRGAEGVVHAFHNVCR' A
#
# COMPACT_ATOMS: atom_id res chain seq x y z
N ILE A 1 13.16 11.49 -12.97
CA ILE A 1 14.02 11.96 -11.85
C ILE A 1 13.18 12.01 -10.58
N ASP A 2 12.08 12.76 -10.58
CA ASP A 2 11.20 12.94 -9.41
C ASP A 2 10.70 11.63 -8.78
N MET A 3 10.31 10.63 -9.58
CA MET A 3 9.89 9.31 -9.07
C MET A 3 10.96 8.61 -8.25
N GLN A 4 12.22 8.66 -8.68
CA GLN A 4 13.34 8.00 -8.01
C GLN A 4 13.82 8.79 -6.79
N GLU A 5 13.82 10.12 -6.89
CA GLU A 5 14.43 10.99 -5.89
C GLU A 5 13.46 11.45 -4.81
N ILE A 6 12.15 11.46 -5.07
CA ILE A 6 11.14 11.95 -4.13
C ILE A 6 10.18 10.82 -3.78
N PHE A 7 9.41 10.32 -4.76
CA PHE A 7 8.27 9.43 -4.47
C PHE A 7 8.66 8.03 -3.98
N HIS A 8 9.86 7.55 -4.31
CA HIS A 8 10.36 6.27 -3.80
C HIS A 8 11.10 6.37 -2.45
N LYS A 9 11.36 7.59 -1.96
CA LYS A 9 12.12 7.84 -0.73
C LYS A 9 11.27 8.44 0.39
N GLU A 10 10.16 9.08 0.04
CA GLU A 10 9.28 9.75 0.97
C GLU A 10 8.04 8.92 1.34
N TRP A 11 7.43 9.28 2.45
CA TRP A 11 6.16 8.69 2.88
C TRP A 11 5.00 9.19 2.01
N LEU A 12 4.21 8.26 1.48
CA LEU A 12 3.03 8.55 0.66
C LEU A 12 1.75 8.13 1.39
N ILE A 13 0.70 8.95 1.28
CA ILE A 13 -0.62 8.62 1.82
C ILE A 13 -1.25 7.54 0.93
N ALA A 14 -1.50 6.36 1.50
CA ALA A 14 -2.07 5.22 0.78
C ALA A 14 -3.61 5.14 0.85
N GLY A 15 -4.24 5.84 1.79
CA GLY A 15 -5.68 5.77 2.04
C GLY A 15 -6.00 5.89 3.52
N MET A 16 -7.27 5.72 3.86
CA MET A 16 -7.81 5.85 5.20
C MET A 16 -8.16 4.49 5.80
N THR A 17 -8.01 4.36 7.11
CA THR A 17 -8.30 3.10 7.82
C THR A 17 -9.78 2.69 7.75
N CYS A 18 -10.69 3.64 7.53
CA CYS A 18 -12.12 3.39 7.33
C CYS A 18 -12.45 2.71 6.00
N GLU A 19 -11.57 2.78 5.00
CA GLU A 19 -11.75 2.10 3.71
C GLU A 19 -11.45 0.60 3.81
N ILE A 20 -10.68 0.20 4.82
CA ILE A 20 -10.37 -1.20 5.15
C ILE A 20 -10.75 -1.51 6.60
N PRO A 21 -12.05 -1.51 6.95
CA PRO A 21 -12.49 -1.62 8.33
C PRO A 21 -12.26 -3.02 8.95
N SER A 22 -12.25 -4.07 8.13
CA SER A 22 -12.26 -5.46 8.60
C SER A 22 -11.11 -6.29 8.02
N LYS A 23 -10.81 -7.41 8.69
CA LYS A 23 -9.81 -8.39 8.26
C LYS A 23 -10.05 -8.81 6.81
N GLY A 24 -9.00 -8.82 6.01
CA GLY A 24 -9.04 -9.20 4.59
C GLY A 24 -9.51 -8.10 3.66
N ASN A 25 -9.96 -6.94 4.16
CA ASN A 25 -10.14 -5.77 3.31
C ASN A 25 -8.77 -5.24 2.90
N TYR A 26 -8.68 -4.78 1.65
CA TYR A 26 -7.45 -4.29 1.07
C TYR A 26 -7.69 -3.09 0.15
N LEU A 27 -6.64 -2.32 -0.07
CA LEU A 27 -6.53 -1.25 -1.06
C LEU A 27 -5.40 -1.61 -2.02
N THR A 28 -5.54 -1.17 -3.27
CA THR A 28 -4.47 -1.29 -4.26
C THR A 28 -4.09 0.09 -4.75
N LEU A 29 -2.79 0.35 -4.82
CA LEU A 29 -2.23 1.61 -5.28
C LEU A 29 -1.18 1.36 -6.35
N GLN A 30 -1.09 2.29 -7.30
CA GLN A 30 -0.04 2.30 -8.31
C GLN A 30 0.91 3.46 -8.03
N ILE A 31 2.13 3.16 -7.58
CA ILE A 31 3.18 4.17 -7.35
C ILE A 31 4.19 4.04 -8.47
N GLY A 32 4.02 4.82 -9.53
CA GLY A 32 4.82 4.71 -10.75
C GLY A 32 4.71 3.31 -11.36
N ALA A 33 5.82 2.59 -11.44
CA ALA A 33 5.88 1.22 -11.95
C ALA A 33 5.65 0.14 -10.87
N ASN A 34 5.52 0.53 -9.60
CA ASN A 34 5.39 -0.39 -8.48
C ASN A 34 3.92 -0.52 -8.06
N PRO A 35 3.24 -1.65 -8.34
CA PRO A 35 1.93 -1.91 -7.79
C PRO A 35 2.07 -2.30 -6.31
N ILE A 36 1.29 -1.66 -5.45
CA ILE A 36 1.28 -1.89 -4.00
C ILE A 36 -0.11 -2.37 -3.57
N ILE A 37 -0.14 -3.32 -2.64
CA ILE A 37 -1.36 -3.74 -1.94
C ILE A 37 -1.22 -3.43 -0.46
N VAL A 38 -2.24 -2.81 0.12
CA VAL A 38 -2.36 -2.53 1.55
C VAL A 38 -3.50 -3.38 2.10
N ILE A 39 -3.26 -4.24 3.09
CA ILE A 39 -4.24 -5.21 3.59
C ILE A 39 -4.32 -5.17 5.12
N ARG A 40 -5.54 -5.29 5.66
CA ARG A 40 -5.73 -5.57 7.09
C ARG A 40 -5.59 -7.05 7.37
N GLY A 41 -4.52 -7.42 8.07
CA GLY A 41 -4.19 -8.78 8.45
C GLY A 41 -5.12 -9.38 9.50
N ALA A 42 -4.85 -10.64 9.85
CA ALA A 42 -5.67 -11.40 10.79
C ALA A 42 -5.73 -10.81 12.19
N GLU A 43 -4.62 -10.22 12.64
CA GLU A 43 -4.47 -9.55 13.94
C GLU A 43 -5.04 -8.12 13.94
N GLY A 44 -5.76 -7.72 12.90
CA GLY A 44 -6.29 -6.36 12.74
C GLY A 44 -5.24 -5.30 12.37
N VAL A 45 -3.97 -5.69 12.24
CA VAL A 45 -2.85 -4.82 11.84
C VAL A 45 -2.86 -4.58 10.32
N VAL A 46 -2.51 -3.36 9.89
CA VAL A 46 -2.41 -2.99 8.47
C VAL A 46 -0.99 -3.25 7.98
N HIS A 47 -0.87 -3.93 6.85
CA HIS A 47 0.40 -4.24 6.18
C HIS A 47 0.37 -3.74 4.73
N ALA A 48 1.55 -3.44 4.17
CA ALA A 48 1.71 -3.07 2.76
C ALA A 48 2.76 -3.96 2.08
N PHE A 49 2.49 -4.38 0.84
CA PHE A 49 3.36 -5.27 0.06
C PHE A 49 3.43 -4.84 -1.40
N HIS A 50 4.50 -5.23 -2.10
CA HIS A 50 4.53 -5.18 -3.55
C HIS A 50 3.57 -6.22 -4.12
N ASN A 51 2.61 -5.78 -4.94
CA ASN A 51 1.59 -6.64 -5.53
C ASN A 51 2.11 -7.32 -6.80
N VAL A 52 3.14 -8.14 -6.63
CA VAL A 52 3.76 -8.94 -7.70
C VAL A 52 3.99 -10.36 -7.18
N CYS A 53 3.72 -11.36 -8.03
CA CYS A 53 4.10 -12.75 -7.74
C CYS A 53 5.62 -12.89 -7.81
N ARG A 54 6.17 -13.74 -6.96
CA ARG A 54 7.60 -14.06 -6.93
C ARG A 54 7.93 -15.29 -7.76
#